data_AF-A0A936IE08-F1
#
_entry.id   AF-A0A936IE08-F1
#
_cell.length_a   1.000
_cell.length_b   1.000
_cell.length_c   1.000
_cell.angle_alpha   90.00
_cell.angle_beta   90.00
_cell.angle_gamma   90.00
#
_symmetry.space_group_name_H-M   'P 1'
#
loop_
_entity.id
_entity.type
_entity.pdbx_description
1 polymer ?
#
loop_
_entity_poly.entity_id
_entity_poly.type
_entity_poly.pdbx_seq_one_letter_code
_entity_poly.pdbx_strand_id
1 'polypeptide(L)'
;MIRKQANKYTPSLAGATVKVIAATITPRNNIIRITIFHFDTPQPKAYKPSPVKPQPKPVSFIPVEIFKASLNPIAFETNHFVQFLICLFGDEVASQLVSRYFIATSKHWNGATVFWQIDTHGNIRTGKIMLYSPTTGKRVKNLELPVYWVHKAIKQPEFELRQCLFGEHLLKDKTKPVAIVESEKTAVIASVYLPQFIWVAVGSLTNLNAEKCSILKGRTVTLFPDLNGFEKWSNKAKELSHIAIFTVSDLLERKATEAEKKQGFDLADYLIKYDYKAFALPEPEATEPPPAVQPLVEVKPFEQPEPVYYFSKPEQLKPESWEQDITELENYFEKIVLSTQPIYHTSNELQDLKNY
;
A
#
# COMPACT_ATOMS: atom_id res chain seq x y z
N MET A 1 69.11 54.34 5.21
CA MET A 1 69.21 53.82 3.83
C MET A 1 69.92 52.48 3.88
N ILE A 2 69.28 51.39 3.46
CA ILE A 2 69.84 50.21 2.75
C ILE A 2 68.61 49.34 2.41
N ARG A 3 68.40 49.11 1.12
CA ARG A 3 67.23 48.45 0.53
C ARG A 3 67.20 46.96 0.88
N LYS A 4 66.06 46.43 1.34
CA LYS A 4 65.77 44.99 1.28
C LYS A 4 65.53 44.61 -0.19
N GLN A 5 66.56 44.10 -0.86
CA GLN A 5 66.39 43.40 -2.13
C GLN A 5 66.00 41.95 -1.83
N ALA A 6 64.72 41.62 -1.99
CA ALA A 6 64.27 40.25 -2.11
C ALA A 6 64.32 39.89 -3.61
N ASN A 7 65.38 39.24 -4.06
CA ASN A 7 65.40 38.62 -5.38
C ASN A 7 64.39 37.47 -5.41
N LYS A 8 63.26 37.68 -6.10
CA LYS A 8 62.38 36.59 -6.52
C LYS A 8 63.09 35.82 -7.63
N TYR A 9 63.76 34.74 -7.27
CA TYR A 9 64.10 33.68 -8.22
C TYR A 9 62.88 32.78 -8.39
N THR A 10 62.32 32.73 -9.60
CA THR A 10 61.40 31.67 -10.02
C THR A 10 62.18 30.64 -10.83
N PRO A 11 62.32 29.39 -10.36
CA PRO A 11 62.59 28.27 -11.23
C PRO A 11 61.29 27.54 -11.55
N SER A 12 60.93 27.48 -12.83
CA SER A 12 60.04 26.43 -13.33
C SER A 12 60.82 25.13 -13.36
N LEU A 13 60.38 24.12 -12.60
CA LEU A 13 60.68 22.71 -12.87
C LEU A 13 59.75 21.86 -11.99
N ALA A 14 58.99 20.99 -12.64
CA ALA A 14 58.19 19.96 -11.98
C ALA A 14 59.10 19.10 -11.10
N GLY A 15 58.71 18.90 -9.84
CA GLY A 15 59.42 18.04 -8.88
C GLY A 15 60.45 18.73 -7.97
N ALA A 16 60.39 20.05 -7.76
CA ALA A 16 61.28 20.72 -6.82
C ALA A 16 60.81 20.58 -5.36
N THR A 17 61.58 19.89 -4.51
CA THR A 17 61.42 19.92 -3.05
C THR A 17 61.78 21.32 -2.54
N VAL A 18 60.82 22.03 -1.95
CA VAL A 18 61.07 23.34 -1.33
C VAL A 18 61.85 23.11 -0.03
N LYS A 19 63.16 23.40 -0.05
CA LYS A 19 63.99 23.39 1.16
C LYS A 19 64.01 24.80 1.76
N VAL A 20 63.39 24.97 2.91
CA VAL A 20 63.51 26.20 3.70
C VAL A 20 64.62 26.00 4.71
N ILE A 21 65.63 26.88 4.65
CA ILE A 21 66.79 26.84 5.54
C ILE A 21 66.66 28.00 6.52
N ALA A 22 66.50 27.69 7.80
CA ALA A 22 66.56 28.68 8.87
C ALA A 22 67.91 28.56 9.58
N ALA A 23 68.64 29.67 9.65
CA ALA A 23 69.89 29.78 10.40
C ALA A 23 69.69 30.75 11.56
N THR A 24 69.96 30.29 12.78
CA THR A 24 69.89 31.12 13.99
C THR A 24 71.26 31.20 14.64
N ILE A 25 71.68 32.42 14.97
CA ILE A 25 72.96 32.71 15.62
C ILE A 25 72.67 33.02 17.08
N THR A 26 73.21 32.21 18.00
CA THR A 26 73.11 32.49 19.43
C THR A 26 74.32 33.30 19.93
N PRO A 27 74.12 34.35 20.76
CA PRO A 27 75.16 35.38 20.99
C PRO A 27 76.38 34.93 21.79
N ARG A 28 76.38 33.72 22.36
CA ARG A 28 77.40 33.33 23.35
C ARG A 28 78.50 32.41 22.87
N ASN A 29 78.45 31.82 21.66
CA ASN A 29 79.50 30.89 21.21
C ASN A 29 79.76 30.80 19.68
N ASN A 30 79.25 31.73 18.85
CA ASN A 30 79.50 31.73 17.39
C ASN A 30 79.23 30.39 16.66
N ILE A 31 78.33 29.55 17.17
CA ILE A 31 77.88 28.33 16.50
C ILE A 31 76.64 28.65 15.66
N ILE A 32 76.71 28.39 14.35
CA ILE A 32 75.56 28.51 13.44
C ILE A 32 74.83 27.16 13.41
N ARG A 33 73.58 27.13 13.90
CA ARG A 33 72.70 25.96 13.71
C ARG A 33 71.84 26.17 12.48
N ILE A 34 71.92 25.24 11.54
CA ILE A 34 71.14 25.20 10.30
C ILE A 34 70.10 24.08 10.43
N THR A 35 68.82 24.41 10.36
CA THR A 35 67.73 23.42 10.33
C THR A 35 67.08 23.43 8.95
N ILE A 36 67.00 22.25 8.32
CA ILE A 36 66.43 22.06 6.99
C ILE A 36 65.07 21.38 7.12
N PHE A 37 64.00 22.09 6.76
CA PHE A 37 62.65 21.53 6.74
C PHE A 37 62.31 21.01 5.35
N HIS A 38 61.77 19.79 5.27
CA HIS A 38 61.27 19.18 4.03
C HIS A 38 59.74 19.15 4.10
N PHE A 39 59.08 19.84 3.16
CA PHE A 39 57.63 19.79 3.00
C PHE A 39 57.31 19.02 1.72
N ASP A 40 56.59 17.90 1.87
CA ASP A 40 56.05 17.16 0.73
C ASP A 40 54.77 17.83 0.26
N THR A 41 54.81 18.43 -0.94
CA THR A 41 53.60 18.93 -1.61
C THR A 41 52.72 17.75 -2.03
N PRO A 42 51.47 17.63 -1.55
CA PRO A 42 50.58 16.58 -2.01
C PRO A 42 50.22 16.80 -3.48
N GLN A 43 50.46 15.78 -4.30
CA GLN A 43 50.10 15.75 -5.71
C GLN A 43 48.56 15.83 -5.88
N PRO A 44 48.04 16.68 -6.78
CA PRO A 44 46.60 16.73 -7.06
C PRO A 44 46.13 15.41 -7.68
N LYS A 45 45.18 14.73 -7.03
CA LYS A 45 44.56 13.51 -7.55
C LYS A 45 43.75 13.85 -8.81
N ALA A 46 44.02 13.15 -9.91
CA ALA A 46 43.27 13.28 -11.16
C ALA A 46 41.77 12.99 -10.94
N TYR A 47 40.93 13.95 -11.31
CA TYR A 47 39.47 13.81 -11.26
C TYR A 47 39.02 12.74 -12.26
N LYS A 48 38.47 11.62 -11.75
CA LYS A 48 37.75 10.64 -12.57
C LYS A 48 36.28 11.05 -12.60
N PRO A 49 35.68 11.33 -13.77
CA PRO A 49 34.25 11.59 -13.86
C PRO A 49 33.50 10.36 -13.31
N SER A 50 32.60 10.59 -12.35
CA SER A 50 31.75 9.52 -11.84
C SER A 50 30.87 8.99 -12.98
N PRO A 51 30.68 7.67 -13.09
CA PRO A 51 29.80 7.10 -14.10
C PRO A 51 28.40 7.71 -13.97
N VAL A 52 27.90 8.27 -15.07
CA VAL A 52 26.54 8.84 -15.16
C VAL A 52 25.58 7.70 -14.84
N LYS A 53 24.83 7.81 -13.73
CA LYS A 53 23.79 6.85 -13.40
C LYS A 53 22.78 6.83 -14.56
N PRO A 54 22.45 5.65 -15.13
CA PRO A 54 21.43 5.56 -16.17
C PRO A 54 20.15 6.24 -15.69
N GLN A 55 19.55 7.09 -16.53
CA GLN A 55 18.24 7.67 -16.18
C GLN A 55 17.20 6.54 -16.14
N PRO A 56 16.32 6.52 -15.12
CA PRO A 56 15.29 5.50 -15.03
C PRO A 56 14.35 5.59 -16.25
N LYS A 57 14.05 4.43 -16.84
CA LYS A 57 13.11 4.33 -17.97
C LYS A 57 11.72 4.85 -17.60
N PRO A 58 10.97 5.43 -18.55
CA PRO A 58 9.60 5.85 -18.30
C PRO A 58 8.71 4.64 -17.99
N VAL A 59 7.78 4.80 -17.05
CA VAL A 59 6.82 3.74 -16.67
C VAL A 59 5.88 3.45 -17.83
N SER A 60 5.60 2.17 -18.07
CA SER A 60 4.62 1.72 -19.04
C SER A 60 3.23 1.58 -18.42
N PHE A 61 2.19 1.77 -19.25
CA PHE A 61 0.79 1.58 -18.87
C PHE A 61 0.08 0.62 -19.82
N ILE A 62 -0.95 -0.04 -19.32
CA ILE A 62 -1.84 -0.88 -20.13
C ILE A 62 -2.79 0.05 -20.92
N PRO A 63 -3.03 -0.20 -22.21
CA PRO A 63 -4.01 0.55 -22.99
C PRO A 63 -5.41 0.47 -22.37
N VAL A 64 -6.12 1.60 -22.33
CA VAL A 64 -7.43 1.71 -21.68
C VAL A 64 -8.48 0.84 -22.36
N GLU A 65 -8.32 0.54 -23.64
CA GLU A 65 -9.18 -0.32 -24.44
C GLU A 65 -9.13 -1.77 -23.93
N ILE A 66 -7.95 -2.26 -23.54
CA ILE A 66 -7.78 -3.60 -22.97
C ILE A 66 -8.49 -3.68 -21.62
N PHE A 67 -8.35 -2.64 -20.79
CA PHE A 67 -9.06 -2.54 -19.52
C PHE A 67 -10.58 -2.54 -19.72
N LYS A 68 -11.12 -1.64 -20.57
CA LYS A 68 -12.56 -1.56 -20.85
C LYS A 68 -13.11 -2.86 -21.42
N ALA A 69 -12.41 -3.50 -22.36
CA ALA A 69 -12.84 -4.76 -22.95
C ALA A 69 -12.90 -5.91 -21.93
N SER A 70 -12.06 -5.89 -20.89
CA SER A 70 -12.05 -6.90 -19.83
C SER A 70 -13.23 -6.79 -18.85
N LEU A 71 -13.86 -5.62 -18.76
CA LEU A 71 -15.00 -5.33 -17.88
C LEU A 71 -16.36 -5.65 -18.52
N ASN A 72 -16.38 -6.54 -19.51
CA ASN A 72 -17.61 -6.93 -20.20
C ASN A 72 -18.56 -7.68 -19.23
N PRO A 73 -19.78 -7.17 -18.95
CA PRO A 73 -20.71 -7.81 -18.02
C PRO A 73 -21.06 -9.26 -18.38
N ILE A 74 -21.15 -9.58 -19.68
CA ILE A 74 -21.44 -10.94 -20.15
C ILE A 74 -20.34 -11.92 -19.70
N ALA A 75 -19.09 -11.43 -19.61
CA ALA A 75 -17.96 -12.26 -19.18
C ALA A 75 -17.92 -12.49 -17.66
N PHE A 76 -18.76 -11.84 -16.86
CA PHE A 76 -18.82 -12.04 -15.41
C PHE A 76 -19.55 -13.32 -15.02
N GLU A 77 -20.49 -13.79 -15.86
CA GLU A 77 -21.18 -15.08 -15.67
C GLU A 77 -20.21 -16.27 -15.63
N THR A 78 -19.08 -16.17 -16.34
CA THR A 78 -18.06 -17.22 -16.39
C THR A 78 -16.90 -16.99 -15.43
N ASN A 79 -16.83 -15.83 -14.76
CA ASN A 79 -15.71 -15.47 -13.89
C ASN A 79 -15.86 -16.14 -12.51
N HIS A 80 -14.98 -17.09 -12.21
CA HIS A 80 -15.12 -17.91 -11.00
C HIS A 80 -15.06 -17.11 -9.70
N PHE A 81 -14.28 -16.02 -9.65
CA PHE A 81 -14.25 -15.18 -8.46
C PHE A 81 -15.53 -14.36 -8.31
N VAL A 82 -16.11 -13.86 -9.42
CA VAL A 82 -17.40 -13.16 -9.36
C VAL A 82 -18.52 -14.12 -8.94
N GLN A 83 -18.54 -15.35 -9.47
CA GLN A 83 -19.49 -16.38 -9.03
C GLN A 83 -19.34 -16.69 -7.54
N PHE A 84 -18.11 -16.74 -7.03
CA PHE A 84 -17.87 -16.89 -5.60
C PHE A 84 -18.39 -15.70 -4.78
N LEU A 85 -18.21 -14.46 -5.24
CA LEU A 85 -18.76 -13.27 -4.58
C LEU A 85 -20.29 -13.26 -4.57
N ILE A 86 -20.94 -13.68 -5.67
CA ILE A 86 -22.41 -13.80 -5.75
C ILE A 86 -22.90 -14.85 -4.74
N CYS A 87 -22.22 -16.00 -4.65
CA CYS A 87 -22.55 -17.04 -3.67
C CYS A 87 -22.44 -16.54 -2.23
N LEU A 88 -21.44 -15.71 -1.91
CA LEU A 88 -21.24 -15.16 -0.57
C LEU A 88 -22.22 -14.04 -0.21
N PHE A 89 -22.52 -13.13 -1.14
CA PHE A 89 -23.14 -11.84 -0.80
C PHE A 89 -24.42 -11.51 -1.57
N GLY A 90 -24.77 -12.31 -2.58
CA GLY A 90 -25.84 -12.02 -3.53
C GLY A 90 -25.41 -11.06 -4.65
N ASP A 91 -26.24 -10.98 -5.69
CA ASP A 91 -25.94 -10.26 -6.94
C ASP A 91 -25.66 -8.76 -6.74
N GLU A 92 -26.42 -8.12 -5.86
CA GLU A 92 -26.33 -6.67 -5.64
C GLU A 92 -24.97 -6.29 -5.05
N VAL A 93 -24.60 -6.89 -3.92
CA VAL A 93 -23.32 -6.63 -3.26
C VAL A 93 -22.15 -7.05 -4.15
N ALA A 94 -22.24 -8.22 -4.80
CA ALA A 94 -21.20 -8.66 -5.73
C ALA A 94 -21.00 -7.67 -6.89
N SER A 95 -22.07 -7.13 -7.46
CA SER A 95 -22.02 -6.11 -8.52
C SER A 95 -21.37 -4.81 -8.04
N GLN A 96 -21.69 -4.38 -6.80
CA GLN A 96 -21.03 -3.22 -6.19
C GLN A 96 -19.53 -3.44 -6.01
N LEU A 97 -19.11 -4.62 -5.54
CA LEU A 97 -17.70 -4.99 -5.39
C LEU A 97 -16.95 -5.02 -6.72
N VAL A 98 -17.55 -5.65 -7.74
CA VAL A 98 -16.99 -5.72 -9.10
C VAL A 98 -16.77 -4.32 -9.66
N SER A 99 -17.76 -3.44 -9.52
CA SER A 99 -17.67 -2.05 -9.96
C SER A 99 -16.62 -1.26 -9.17
N ARG A 100 -16.65 -1.33 -7.84
CA ARG A 100 -15.76 -0.58 -6.94
C ARG A 100 -14.29 -0.90 -7.16
N TYR A 101 -13.96 -2.18 -7.32
CA TYR A 101 -12.58 -2.65 -7.47
C TYR A 101 -12.16 -2.88 -8.92
N PHE A 102 -13.06 -2.64 -9.89
CA PHE A 102 -12.87 -2.98 -11.30
C PHE A 102 -12.47 -4.45 -11.48
N ILE A 103 -13.16 -5.38 -10.84
CA ILE A 103 -12.90 -6.80 -11.04
C ILE A 103 -13.26 -7.16 -12.48
N ALA A 104 -12.33 -7.78 -13.21
CA ALA A 104 -12.51 -8.08 -14.62
C ALA A 104 -12.25 -9.55 -14.95
N THR A 105 -12.58 -9.96 -16.18
CA THR A 105 -12.40 -11.33 -16.66
C THR A 105 -11.24 -11.42 -17.65
N SER A 106 -10.42 -12.46 -17.51
CA SER A 106 -9.34 -12.78 -18.45
C SER A 106 -9.68 -14.02 -19.26
N LYS A 107 -9.28 -14.03 -20.53
CA LYS A 107 -9.33 -15.22 -21.39
C LYS A 107 -8.12 -16.14 -21.23
N HIS A 108 -7.16 -15.80 -20.37
CA HIS A 108 -5.94 -16.59 -20.19
C HIS A 108 -6.22 -17.99 -19.64
N TRP A 109 -7.16 -18.10 -18.69
CA TRP A 109 -7.76 -19.37 -18.28
C TRP A 109 -9.28 -19.21 -18.24
N ASN A 110 -10.01 -20.31 -18.47
CA ASN A 110 -11.46 -20.27 -18.36
C ASN A 110 -11.87 -19.85 -16.94
N GLY A 111 -12.68 -18.79 -16.84
CA GLY A 111 -13.12 -18.19 -15.59
C GLY A 111 -12.07 -17.43 -14.79
N ALA A 112 -10.93 -17.07 -15.39
CA ALA A 112 -9.90 -16.28 -14.72
C ALA A 112 -10.34 -14.84 -14.45
N THR A 113 -9.87 -14.33 -13.32
CA THR A 113 -10.09 -12.97 -12.84
C THR A 113 -8.87 -12.10 -13.09
N VAL A 114 -9.09 -10.83 -13.40
CA VAL A 114 -8.05 -9.78 -13.39
C VAL A 114 -8.28 -8.85 -12.21
N PHE A 115 -7.24 -8.67 -11.40
CA PHE A 115 -7.16 -7.61 -10.40
C PHE A 115 -6.30 -6.49 -10.96
N TRP A 116 -6.94 -5.38 -11.33
CA TRP A 116 -6.25 -4.23 -11.91
C TRP A 116 -5.50 -3.43 -10.85
N GLN A 117 -4.26 -3.05 -11.18
CA GLN A 117 -3.46 -2.10 -10.42
C GLN A 117 -3.59 -0.73 -11.10
N ILE A 118 -4.45 0.11 -10.54
CA ILE A 118 -4.78 1.45 -11.06
C ILE A 118 -4.36 2.46 -10.01
N ASP A 119 -3.49 3.41 -10.41
CA ASP A 119 -3.03 4.44 -9.49
C ASP A 119 -4.08 5.54 -9.25
N THR A 120 -3.81 6.44 -8.31
CA THR A 120 -4.73 7.54 -7.98
C THR A 120 -4.93 8.55 -9.12
N HIS A 121 -4.09 8.54 -10.16
CA HIS A 121 -4.29 9.37 -11.36
C HIS A 121 -5.14 8.66 -12.42
N GLY A 122 -5.53 7.40 -12.18
CA GLY A 122 -6.28 6.58 -13.13
C GLY A 122 -5.40 5.87 -14.14
N ASN A 123 -4.07 5.87 -14.00
CA ASN A 123 -3.22 5.13 -14.92
C ASN A 123 -3.26 3.63 -14.59
N ILE A 124 -3.46 2.80 -15.61
CA ILE A 124 -3.53 1.35 -15.47
C ILE A 124 -2.09 0.79 -15.50
N ARG A 125 -1.54 0.49 -14.33
CA ARG A 125 -0.15 0.06 -14.16
C ARG A 125 0.08 -1.35 -14.65
N THR A 126 -0.84 -2.26 -14.32
CA THR A 126 -0.90 -3.62 -14.85
C THR A 126 -2.18 -4.30 -14.35
N GLY A 127 -2.39 -5.57 -14.70
CA GLY A 127 -3.41 -6.43 -14.09
C GLY A 127 -2.83 -7.79 -13.72
N LYS A 128 -3.17 -8.28 -12.52
CA LYS A 128 -2.79 -9.61 -12.04
C LYS A 128 -3.89 -10.59 -12.41
N ILE A 129 -3.54 -11.62 -13.17
CA ILE A 129 -4.47 -12.66 -13.62
C ILE A 129 -4.36 -13.86 -12.68
N MET A 130 -5.48 -14.27 -12.10
CA MET A 130 -5.57 -15.41 -11.18
C MET A 130 -6.82 -16.25 -11.47
N LEU A 131 -6.73 -17.55 -11.20
CA LEU A 131 -7.86 -18.47 -11.27
C LEU A 131 -8.26 -18.95 -9.88
N TYR A 132 -9.56 -18.97 -9.62
CA TYR A 132 -10.16 -19.44 -8.37
C TYR A 132 -11.11 -20.60 -8.61
N SER A 133 -11.34 -21.38 -7.57
CA SER A 133 -12.48 -22.28 -7.48
C SER A 133 -13.75 -21.44 -7.24
N PRO A 134 -14.80 -21.58 -8.06
CA PRO A 134 -16.05 -20.83 -7.85
C PRO A 134 -16.79 -21.27 -6.59
N THR A 135 -16.59 -22.53 -6.16
CA THR A 135 -17.23 -23.10 -4.97
C THR A 135 -16.53 -22.69 -3.67
N THR A 136 -15.20 -22.77 -3.64
CA THR A 136 -14.44 -22.59 -2.39
C THR A 136 -13.78 -21.22 -2.28
N GLY A 137 -13.70 -20.45 -3.37
CA GLY A 137 -12.93 -19.21 -3.41
C GLY A 137 -11.42 -19.39 -3.26
N LYS A 138 -10.93 -20.64 -3.20
CA LYS A 138 -9.50 -20.95 -3.10
C LYS A 138 -8.84 -20.80 -4.45
N ARG A 139 -7.62 -20.27 -4.43
CA ARG A 139 -6.81 -20.12 -5.64
C ARG A 139 -6.40 -21.48 -6.20
N VAL A 140 -6.52 -21.64 -7.51
CA VAL A 140 -6.07 -22.84 -8.23
C VAL A 140 -4.54 -22.79 -8.35
N LYS A 141 -3.85 -23.71 -7.66
CA LYS A 141 -2.38 -23.73 -7.55
C LYS A 141 -1.68 -24.75 -8.48
N ASN A 142 -2.41 -25.72 -9.01
CA ASN A 142 -1.89 -26.79 -9.89
C ASN A 142 -1.74 -26.34 -11.35
N LEU A 143 -1.40 -25.08 -11.57
CA LEU A 143 -1.10 -24.50 -12.88
C LEU A 143 0.43 -24.33 -12.99
N GLU A 144 0.98 -24.39 -14.19
CA GLU A 144 2.42 -24.18 -14.41
C GLU A 144 2.88 -22.80 -13.88
N LEU A 145 2.07 -21.77 -14.14
CA LEU A 145 2.24 -20.43 -13.58
C LEU A 145 0.96 -19.98 -12.87
N PRO A 146 0.82 -20.18 -11.56
CA PRO A 146 -0.41 -19.90 -10.84
C PRO A 146 -0.78 -18.40 -10.73
N VAL A 147 0.09 -17.48 -11.15
CA VAL A 147 -0.20 -16.05 -11.39
C VAL A 147 0.28 -15.72 -12.80
N TYR A 148 -0.54 -14.98 -13.55
CA TYR A 148 -0.10 -14.37 -14.79
C TYR A 148 -0.33 -12.86 -14.78
N TRP A 149 0.17 -12.14 -15.79
CA TRP A 149 0.11 -10.68 -15.83
C TRP A 149 -0.38 -10.19 -17.18
N VAL A 150 -1.24 -9.17 -17.16
CA VAL A 150 -1.87 -8.63 -18.37
C VAL A 150 -0.82 -8.17 -19.39
N HIS A 151 0.21 -7.42 -18.98
CA HIS A 151 1.24 -6.92 -19.89
C HIS A 151 1.97 -8.04 -20.64
N LYS A 152 2.12 -9.21 -20.00
CA LYS A 152 2.67 -10.42 -20.63
C LYS A 152 1.65 -11.08 -21.56
N ALA A 153 0.38 -11.16 -21.13
CA ALA A 153 -0.70 -11.76 -21.90
C ALA A 153 -0.95 -11.04 -23.24
N ILE A 154 -0.89 -9.71 -23.24
CA ILE A 154 -1.05 -8.90 -24.47
C ILE A 154 0.28 -8.73 -25.24
N LYS A 155 1.37 -9.34 -24.75
CA LYS A 155 2.70 -9.30 -25.35
C LYS A 155 3.20 -7.87 -25.65
N GLN A 156 2.94 -6.94 -24.71
CA GLN A 156 3.37 -5.56 -24.88
C GLN A 156 4.91 -5.48 -24.84
N PRO A 157 5.58 -5.01 -25.91
CA PRO A 157 7.04 -4.98 -25.97
C PRO A 157 7.61 -3.96 -24.98
N GLU A 158 8.79 -4.26 -24.43
CA GLU A 158 9.58 -3.36 -23.58
C GLU A 158 8.81 -2.75 -22.39
N PHE A 159 7.85 -3.50 -21.83
CA PHE A 159 7.00 -3.01 -20.75
C PHE A 159 7.77 -2.76 -19.44
N GLU A 160 7.91 -1.49 -19.08
CA GLU A 160 8.52 -1.04 -17.83
C GLU A 160 7.49 -1.08 -16.69
N LEU A 161 7.43 -2.22 -15.99
CA LEU A 161 6.48 -2.45 -14.91
C LEU A 161 6.85 -1.64 -13.66
N ARG A 162 5.92 -0.79 -13.22
CA ARG A 162 5.95 -0.19 -11.88
C ARG A 162 4.61 -0.38 -11.19
N GLN A 163 4.55 -1.34 -10.29
CA GLN A 163 3.32 -1.73 -9.60
C GLN A 163 2.86 -0.68 -8.59
N CYS A 164 1.55 -0.59 -8.42
CA CYS A 164 0.89 0.19 -7.37
C CYS A 164 0.08 -0.75 -6.47
N LEU A 165 -0.57 -0.23 -5.42
CA LEU A 165 -1.45 -1.06 -4.59
C LEU A 165 -2.70 -1.46 -5.39
N PHE A 166 -3.19 -2.69 -5.19
CA PHE A 166 -4.54 -3.02 -5.64
C PHE A 166 -5.54 -2.21 -4.80
N GLY A 167 -6.51 -1.56 -5.45
CA GLY A 167 -7.43 -0.62 -4.78
C GLY A 167 -6.85 0.78 -4.56
N GLU A 168 -5.64 1.10 -5.07
CA GLU A 168 -5.03 2.42 -4.90
C GLU A 168 -5.91 3.56 -5.45
N HIS A 169 -6.66 3.32 -6.52
CA HIS A 169 -7.62 4.29 -7.08
C HIS A 169 -8.68 4.75 -6.07
N LEU A 170 -8.98 3.94 -5.04
CA LEU A 170 -9.91 4.28 -3.96
C LEU A 170 -9.31 5.27 -2.95
N LEU A 171 -7.98 5.39 -2.88
CA LEU A 171 -7.28 6.28 -1.94
C LEU A 171 -7.42 7.79 -2.29
N LYS A 172 -8.16 8.12 -3.34
CA LYS A 172 -8.67 9.47 -3.59
C LYS A 172 -9.55 9.94 -2.43
N ASP A 173 -10.32 9.04 -1.83
CA ASP A 173 -11.01 9.29 -0.59
C ASP A 173 -9.99 9.40 0.57
N LYS A 174 -10.00 10.55 1.24
CA LYS A 174 -9.14 10.89 2.37
C LYS A 174 -9.86 10.80 3.71
N THR A 175 -11.17 10.54 3.72
CA THR A 175 -12.01 10.57 4.93
C THR A 175 -11.88 9.30 5.77
N LYS A 176 -11.62 8.16 5.12
CA LYS A 176 -11.56 6.85 5.78
C LYS A 176 -10.12 6.42 6.13
N PRO A 177 -9.91 5.64 7.21
CA PRO A 177 -8.63 4.96 7.44
C PRO A 177 -8.35 3.91 6.37
N VAL A 178 -7.09 3.50 6.23
CA VAL A 178 -6.67 2.52 5.22
C VAL A 178 -6.36 1.18 5.88
N ALA A 179 -6.89 0.09 5.32
CA ALA A 179 -6.53 -1.27 5.71
C ALA A 179 -5.74 -1.94 4.58
N ILE A 180 -4.60 -2.55 4.92
CA ILE A 180 -3.75 -3.26 3.96
C ILE A 180 -3.72 -4.75 4.27
N VAL A 181 -4.00 -5.56 3.26
CA VAL A 181 -3.88 -7.03 3.30
C VAL A 181 -2.90 -7.54 2.24
N GLU A 182 -2.52 -8.81 2.32
CA GLU A 182 -1.62 -9.41 1.33
C GLU A 182 -2.31 -9.58 -0.02
N SER A 183 -3.51 -10.16 -0.03
CA SER A 183 -4.18 -10.61 -1.26
C SER A 183 -5.30 -9.69 -1.71
N GLU A 184 -5.47 -9.58 -3.03
CA GLU A 184 -6.53 -8.79 -3.64
C GLU A 184 -7.93 -9.35 -3.32
N LYS A 185 -8.07 -10.69 -3.28
CA LYS A 185 -9.30 -11.38 -2.82
C LYS A 185 -9.72 -10.89 -1.44
N THR A 186 -8.77 -10.88 -0.50
CA THR A 186 -9.03 -10.53 0.89
C THR A 186 -9.48 -9.06 1.02
N ALA A 187 -8.87 -8.15 0.25
CA ALA A 187 -9.27 -6.74 0.27
C ALA A 187 -10.73 -6.54 -0.21
N VAL A 188 -11.13 -7.24 -1.27
CA VAL A 188 -12.50 -7.19 -1.80
C VAL A 188 -13.50 -7.72 -0.77
N ILE A 189 -13.24 -8.91 -0.22
CA ILE A 189 -14.15 -9.54 0.77
C ILE A 189 -14.23 -8.68 2.04
N ALA A 190 -13.10 -8.27 2.60
CA ALA A 190 -13.07 -7.49 3.83
C ALA A 190 -13.76 -6.12 3.71
N SER A 191 -13.85 -5.56 2.50
CA SER A 191 -14.57 -4.30 2.27
C SER A 191 -16.08 -4.37 2.52
N VAL A 192 -16.67 -5.57 2.49
CA VAL A 192 -18.08 -5.80 2.86
C VAL A 192 -18.25 -5.81 4.36
N TYR A 193 -17.38 -6.54 5.06
CA TYR A 193 -17.45 -6.71 6.52
C TYR A 193 -17.02 -5.46 7.27
N LEU A 194 -16.10 -4.67 6.71
CA LEU A 194 -15.54 -3.52 7.38
C LEU A 194 -15.53 -2.30 6.44
N PRO A 195 -16.72 -1.74 6.15
CA PRO A 195 -16.88 -0.67 5.18
C PRO A 195 -16.33 0.69 5.66
N GLN A 196 -15.94 0.81 6.94
CA GLN A 196 -15.29 2.00 7.48
C GLN A 196 -13.85 2.18 6.96
N PHE A 197 -13.19 1.11 6.51
CA PHE A 197 -11.86 1.19 5.91
C PHE A 197 -11.88 1.31 4.38
N ILE A 198 -10.83 1.91 3.83
CA ILE A 198 -10.44 1.67 2.43
C ILE A 198 -9.50 0.48 2.39
N TRP A 199 -9.96 -0.64 1.83
CA TRP A 199 -9.18 -1.86 1.72
C TRP A 199 -8.34 -1.88 0.44
N VAL A 200 -7.03 -2.06 0.61
CA VAL A 200 -6.04 -2.19 -0.47
C VAL A 200 -5.16 -3.41 -0.25
N ALA A 201 -4.49 -3.89 -1.31
CA ALA A 201 -3.60 -5.05 -1.20
C ALA A 201 -2.21 -4.82 -1.81
N VAL A 202 -1.18 -5.39 -1.17
CA VAL A 202 0.22 -5.32 -1.66
C VAL A 202 0.56 -6.43 -2.67
N GLY A 203 -0.22 -7.50 -2.71
CA GLY A 203 -0.16 -8.62 -3.65
C GLY A 203 0.83 -9.74 -3.29
N SER A 204 1.58 -9.60 -2.20
CA SER A 204 2.53 -10.58 -1.63
C SER A 204 3.09 -10.07 -0.30
N LEU A 205 3.43 -10.98 0.61
CA LEU A 205 4.11 -10.71 1.88
C LEU A 205 5.39 -9.86 1.73
N THR A 206 6.10 -10.00 0.61
CA THR A 206 7.36 -9.27 0.33
C THR A 206 7.17 -7.90 -0.30
N ASN A 207 5.93 -7.54 -0.66
CA ASN A 207 5.67 -6.35 -1.48
C ASN A 207 5.33 -5.10 -0.66
N LEU A 208 5.29 -5.19 0.66
CA LEU A 208 5.14 -4.01 1.52
C LEU A 208 6.47 -3.23 1.54
N ASN A 209 6.52 -2.11 0.81
CA ASN A 209 7.72 -1.30 0.65
C ASN A 209 7.41 0.21 0.51
N ALA A 210 8.45 1.03 0.56
CA ALA A 210 8.33 2.49 0.54
C ALA A 210 7.72 3.04 -0.76
N GLU A 211 8.04 2.43 -1.90
CA GLU A 211 7.51 2.88 -3.20
C GLU A 211 5.98 2.75 -3.23
N LYS A 212 5.45 1.57 -2.88
CA LYS A 212 4.00 1.34 -2.81
C LYS A 212 3.31 2.12 -1.70
N CYS A 213 3.98 2.30 -0.56
CA CYS A 213 3.38 3.02 0.57
C CYS A 213 3.44 4.55 0.41
N SER A 214 4.22 5.08 -0.54
CA SER A 214 4.38 6.53 -0.72
C SER A 214 3.05 7.28 -0.89
N ILE A 215 2.05 6.67 -1.51
CA ILE A 215 0.70 7.22 -1.69
C ILE A 215 -0.09 7.38 -0.38
N LEU A 216 0.35 6.70 0.69
CA LEU A 216 -0.27 6.70 2.01
C LEU A 216 0.26 7.80 2.91
N LYS A 217 1.09 8.71 2.39
CA LYS A 217 1.74 9.75 3.19
C LYS A 217 0.74 10.50 4.07
N GLY A 218 0.98 10.49 5.39
CA GLY A 218 0.13 11.16 6.38
C GLY A 218 -1.21 10.47 6.69
N ARG A 219 -1.43 9.23 6.23
CA ARG A 219 -2.62 8.44 6.56
C ARG A 219 -2.40 7.60 7.84
N THR A 220 -3.50 7.25 8.48
CA THR A 220 -3.56 6.14 9.45
C THR A 220 -3.83 4.85 8.70
N VAL A 221 -2.96 3.85 8.90
CA VAL A 221 -2.94 2.59 8.16
C VAL A 221 -2.89 1.42 9.12
N THR A 222 -3.85 0.50 9.00
CA THR A 222 -3.84 -0.77 9.71
C THR A 222 -3.42 -1.89 8.76
N LEU A 223 -2.36 -2.60 9.11
CA LEU A 223 -1.85 -3.75 8.38
C LEU A 223 -2.48 -5.04 8.94
N PHE A 224 -3.04 -5.86 8.07
CA PHE A 224 -3.61 -7.16 8.38
C PHE A 224 -2.76 -8.24 7.68
N PRO A 225 -1.64 -8.66 8.30
CA PRO A 225 -0.74 -9.66 7.73
C PRO A 225 -1.41 -11.03 7.68
N ASP A 226 -1.10 -11.82 6.65
CA ASP A 226 -1.43 -13.26 6.62
C ASP A 226 -0.71 -14.01 7.75
N LEU A 227 -1.12 -15.24 8.03
CA LEU A 227 -0.49 -16.07 9.06
C LEU A 227 1.02 -16.22 8.86
N ASN A 228 1.77 -16.07 9.95
CA ASN A 228 3.24 -16.01 9.98
C ASN A 228 3.84 -14.75 9.32
N GLY A 229 3.02 -13.75 8.97
CA GLY A 229 3.44 -12.48 8.39
C GLY A 229 3.63 -11.34 9.40
N PHE A 230 3.11 -11.49 10.63
CA PHE A 230 3.04 -10.41 11.61
C PHE A 230 4.39 -9.81 11.98
N GLU A 231 5.37 -10.63 12.35
CA GLU A 231 6.70 -10.13 12.73
C GLU A 231 7.35 -9.36 11.58
N LYS A 232 7.27 -9.92 10.37
CA LYS A 232 7.82 -9.32 9.16
C LYS A 232 7.16 -7.98 8.85
N TRP A 233 5.83 -7.90 8.93
CA TRP A 233 5.09 -6.67 8.67
C TRP A 233 5.24 -5.65 9.79
N SER A 234 5.41 -6.09 11.04
CA SER A 234 5.73 -5.23 12.17
C SER A 234 7.10 -4.56 12.00
N ASN A 235 8.10 -5.30 11.52
CA ASN A 235 9.40 -4.73 11.20
C ASN A 235 9.31 -3.75 10.02
N LYS A 236 8.54 -4.09 8.97
CA LYS A 236 8.29 -3.17 7.85
C LYS A 236 7.53 -1.91 8.27
N ALA A 237 6.54 -2.01 9.15
CA ALA A 237 5.82 -0.86 9.68
C ALA A 237 6.77 0.13 10.38
N LYS A 238 7.72 -0.37 11.17
CA LYS A 238 8.77 0.46 11.80
C LYS A 238 9.64 1.15 10.75
N GLU A 239 10.11 0.40 9.75
CA GLU A 239 10.91 0.97 8.64
C GLU A 239 10.16 2.06 7.86
N LEU A 240 8.85 1.90 7.69
CA LEU A 240 7.99 2.78 6.88
C LEU A 240 7.31 3.88 7.69
N SER A 241 7.55 3.97 9.00
CA SER A 241 6.94 4.95 9.92
C SER A 241 7.13 6.41 9.52
N HIS A 242 8.15 6.72 8.71
CA HIS A 242 8.39 8.04 8.14
C HIS A 242 7.40 8.42 7.02
N ILE A 243 6.60 7.47 6.52
CA ILE A 243 5.63 7.66 5.44
C ILE A 243 4.22 7.87 6.04
N ALA A 244 3.77 6.94 6.88
CA ALA A 244 2.41 6.90 7.42
C ALA A 244 2.42 6.35 8.84
N ILE A 245 1.29 6.52 9.55
CA ILE A 245 1.10 5.92 10.87
C ILE A 245 0.62 4.50 10.66
N PHE A 246 1.44 3.52 11.02
CA PHE A 246 1.14 2.10 10.83
C PHE A 246 0.83 1.42 12.15
N THR A 247 -0.31 0.72 12.19
CA THR A 247 -0.64 -0.28 13.22
C THR A 247 -0.63 -1.66 12.56
N VAL A 248 -0.17 -2.70 13.25
CA VAL A 248 -0.16 -4.07 12.73
C VAL A 248 -1.11 -4.90 13.58
N SER A 249 -2.11 -5.50 12.95
CA SER A 249 -3.06 -6.39 13.62
C SER A 249 -2.42 -7.75 13.86
N ASP A 250 -2.46 -8.22 15.10
CA ASP A 250 -2.06 -9.57 15.54
C ASP A 250 -3.24 -10.55 15.58
N LEU A 251 -4.41 -10.14 15.06
CA LEU A 251 -5.68 -10.88 15.13
C LEU A 251 -5.52 -12.33 14.67
N LEU A 252 -4.91 -12.52 13.49
CA LEU A 252 -4.73 -13.87 12.94
C LEU A 252 -3.74 -14.70 13.76
N GLU A 253 -2.69 -14.09 14.32
CA GLU A 253 -1.72 -14.82 15.16
C GLU A 253 -2.34 -15.32 16.46
N ARG A 254 -3.18 -14.50 17.10
CA ARG A 254 -3.85 -14.84 18.36
C ARG A 254 -4.97 -15.86 18.18
N LYS A 255 -5.71 -15.79 17.07
CA LYS A 255 -6.95 -16.58 16.88
C LYS A 255 -6.76 -17.86 16.09
N ALA A 256 -5.73 -17.95 15.24
CA ALA A 256 -5.55 -19.13 14.40
C ALA A 256 -5.08 -20.35 15.17
N THR A 257 -5.75 -21.47 14.93
CA THR A 257 -5.30 -22.78 15.39
C THR A 257 -4.07 -23.25 14.59
N GLU A 258 -3.31 -24.22 15.13
CA GLU A 258 -2.16 -24.81 14.40
C GLU A 258 -2.57 -25.48 13.09
N ALA A 259 -3.81 -25.99 12.99
CA ALA A 259 -4.35 -26.54 11.75
C ALA A 259 -4.60 -25.43 10.71
N GLU A 260 -5.20 -24.31 11.12
CA GLU A 260 -5.45 -23.16 10.25
C GLU A 260 -4.14 -22.49 9.78
N LYS A 261 -3.13 -22.42 10.66
CA LYS A 261 -1.76 -21.98 10.30
C LYS A 261 -1.13 -22.86 9.23
N LYS A 262 -1.23 -24.20 9.36
CA LYS A 262 -0.74 -25.14 8.34
C LYS A 262 -1.50 -25.02 7.02
N GLN A 263 -2.78 -24.69 7.07
CA GLN A 263 -3.60 -24.46 5.88
C GLN A 263 -3.35 -23.07 5.25
N GLY A 264 -2.71 -22.17 5.98
CA GLY A 264 -2.38 -20.82 5.53
C GLY A 264 -3.61 -19.93 5.39
N PHE A 265 -4.50 -19.96 6.39
CA PHE A 265 -5.69 -19.12 6.40
C PHE A 265 -5.33 -17.64 6.34
N ASP A 266 -6.08 -16.89 5.54
CA ASP A 266 -6.04 -15.44 5.46
C ASP A 266 -7.27 -14.81 6.16
N LEU A 267 -7.29 -13.48 6.30
CA LEU A 267 -8.39 -12.77 6.97
C LEU A 267 -9.77 -13.09 6.37
N ALA A 268 -9.86 -13.27 5.06
CA ALA A 268 -11.14 -13.57 4.41
C ALA A 268 -11.64 -14.97 4.79
N ASP A 269 -10.77 -15.94 5.03
CA ASP A 269 -11.17 -17.28 5.47
C ASP A 269 -11.87 -17.26 6.84
N TYR A 270 -11.61 -16.25 7.67
CA TYR A 270 -12.32 -16.03 8.93
C TYR A 270 -13.61 -15.23 8.74
N LEU A 271 -13.57 -14.17 7.93
CA LEU A 271 -14.74 -13.30 7.71
C LEU A 271 -15.91 -14.06 7.11
N ILE A 272 -15.67 -14.90 6.10
CA ILE A 272 -16.74 -15.65 5.41
C ILE A 272 -17.47 -16.70 6.27
N LYS A 273 -17.00 -16.94 7.51
CA LYS A 273 -17.70 -17.81 8.48
C LYS A 273 -18.90 -17.10 9.13
N TYR A 274 -19.08 -15.80 8.89
CA TYR A 274 -20.09 -14.97 9.52
C TYR A 274 -21.04 -14.35 8.50
N ASP A 275 -22.26 -14.00 8.94
CA ASP A 275 -23.15 -13.16 8.15
C ASP A 275 -22.62 -11.72 8.15
N TYR A 276 -22.26 -11.22 6.97
CA TYR A 276 -21.75 -9.86 6.81
C TYR A 276 -22.75 -8.78 7.26
N LYS A 277 -24.05 -9.09 7.28
CA LYS A 277 -25.08 -8.15 7.76
C LYS A 277 -24.94 -7.85 9.25
N ALA A 278 -24.34 -8.76 10.02
CA ALA A 278 -24.02 -8.52 11.43
C ALA A 278 -22.89 -7.47 11.63
N PHE A 279 -22.19 -7.11 10.55
CA PHE A 279 -21.13 -6.09 10.56
C PHE A 279 -21.58 -4.77 9.95
N ALA A 280 -22.83 -4.69 9.47
CA ALA A 280 -23.41 -3.41 9.13
C ALA A 280 -23.43 -2.57 10.42
N LEU A 281 -22.82 -1.38 10.38
CA LEU A 281 -22.96 -0.42 11.46
C LEU A 281 -24.46 -0.24 11.72
N PRO A 282 -24.91 -0.21 12.98
CA PRO A 282 -26.29 0.15 13.26
C PRO A 282 -26.57 1.46 12.52
N GLU A 283 -27.65 1.49 11.72
CA GLU A 283 -28.18 2.78 11.30
C GLU A 283 -28.32 3.61 12.57
N PRO A 284 -27.87 4.87 12.60
CA PRO A 284 -28.11 5.70 13.76
C PRO A 284 -29.61 5.63 14.01
N GLU A 285 -30.01 5.01 15.13
CA GLU A 285 -31.40 4.99 15.54
C GLU A 285 -31.86 6.43 15.40
N ALA A 286 -32.89 6.64 14.59
CA ALA A 286 -33.52 7.94 14.48
C ALA A 286 -34.03 8.27 15.88
N THR A 287 -33.19 8.90 16.69
CA THR A 287 -33.59 9.48 17.97
C THR A 287 -34.80 10.34 17.63
N GLU A 288 -35.94 9.98 18.20
CA GLU A 288 -37.16 10.76 18.04
C GLU A 288 -36.81 12.24 18.21
N PRO A 289 -37.34 13.13 17.36
CA PRO A 289 -37.01 14.54 17.45
C PRO A 289 -37.25 14.98 18.91
N PRO A 290 -36.30 15.71 19.52
CA PRO A 290 -36.48 16.19 20.89
C PRO A 290 -37.82 16.92 20.99
N PRO A 291 -38.56 16.76 22.11
CA PRO A 291 -39.89 17.33 22.25
C PRO A 291 -39.84 18.82 21.89
N ALA A 292 -40.71 19.21 20.96
CA ALA A 292 -40.76 20.54 20.40
C ALA A 292 -40.78 21.59 21.52
N VAL A 293 -39.67 22.29 21.71
CA VAL A 293 -39.63 23.52 22.48
C VAL A 293 -40.38 24.54 21.63
N GLN A 294 -41.58 24.91 22.10
CA GLN A 294 -42.37 25.95 21.45
C GLN A 294 -41.57 27.27 21.45
N PRO A 295 -41.44 27.99 20.32
CA PRO A 295 -40.76 29.27 20.31
C PRO A 295 -41.66 30.33 20.96
N LEU A 296 -41.33 30.73 22.18
CA LEU A 296 -41.69 32.05 22.68
C LEU A 296 -40.71 33.04 22.06
N VAL A 297 -41.18 33.73 21.03
CA VAL A 297 -40.88 35.11 20.61
C VAL A 297 -41.02 35.17 19.09
N GLU A 298 -42.03 35.91 18.68
CA GLU A 298 -42.36 36.24 17.29
C GLU A 298 -41.31 37.22 16.74
N VAL A 299 -40.47 36.77 15.82
CA VAL A 299 -39.50 37.63 15.13
C VAL A 299 -39.96 37.83 13.69
N LYS A 300 -40.18 39.09 13.31
CA LYS A 300 -40.65 39.53 12.00
C LYS A 300 -39.72 39.06 10.86
N PRO A 301 -40.24 38.83 9.64
CA PRO A 301 -39.44 38.40 8.50
C PRO A 301 -38.44 39.50 8.10
N PHE A 302 -37.16 39.16 8.04
CA PHE A 302 -36.11 39.99 7.46
C PHE A 302 -35.67 39.36 6.14
N GLU A 303 -35.69 40.16 5.07
CA GLU A 303 -35.40 39.76 3.70
C GLU A 303 -33.93 39.32 3.53
N GLN A 304 -33.71 38.29 2.70
CA GLN A 304 -32.39 37.77 2.37
C GLN A 304 -31.63 38.70 1.42
N PRO A 305 -30.35 39.01 1.70
CA PRO A 305 -29.39 39.35 0.65
C PRO A 305 -28.57 38.13 0.21
N GLU A 306 -28.20 38.14 -1.07
CA GLU A 306 -27.41 37.15 -1.84
C GLU A 306 -25.99 36.83 -1.29
N PRO A 307 -25.34 35.73 -1.75
CA PRO A 307 -24.36 35.00 -0.97
C PRO A 307 -22.98 35.69 -0.96
N VAL A 308 -22.34 35.71 0.21
CA VAL A 308 -20.96 36.16 0.37
C VAL A 308 -20.07 34.98 0.79
N TYR A 309 -19.13 34.63 -0.09
CA TYR A 309 -18.05 33.67 0.18
C TYR A 309 -17.14 34.18 1.29
N TYR A 310 -16.89 33.35 2.31
CA TYR A 310 -15.72 33.50 3.19
C TYR A 310 -15.01 32.16 3.36
N PHE A 311 -13.76 32.11 2.86
CA PHE A 311 -12.75 31.20 3.36
C PHE A 311 -12.49 31.49 4.84
N SER A 312 -12.45 30.45 5.66
CA SER A 312 -11.81 30.48 6.97
C SER A 312 -11.11 29.14 7.22
N LYS A 313 -9.90 29.26 7.78
CA LYS A 313 -8.87 28.26 8.03
C LYS A 313 -9.42 26.97 8.68
N PRO A 314 -8.96 25.75 8.31
CA PRO A 314 -9.37 24.56 9.02
C PRO A 314 -8.71 24.50 10.40
N GLU A 315 -9.55 24.39 11.42
CA GLU A 315 -9.19 23.98 12.76
C GLU A 315 -8.72 22.51 12.70
N GLN A 316 -7.56 22.21 13.29
CA GLN A 316 -6.99 20.87 13.29
C GLN A 316 -7.87 19.94 14.14
N LEU A 317 -8.57 19.01 13.47
CA LEU A 317 -9.14 17.84 14.11
C LEU A 317 -8.02 17.01 14.73
N LYS A 318 -8.08 16.83 16.06
CA LYS A 318 -7.29 15.83 16.79
C LYS A 318 -7.67 14.44 16.26
N PRO A 319 -6.71 13.52 16.10
CA PRO A 319 -7.02 12.17 15.64
C PRO A 319 -7.92 11.47 16.67
N GLU A 320 -9.14 11.12 16.25
CA GLU A 320 -9.97 10.15 16.97
C GLU A 320 -9.20 8.84 17.09
N SER A 321 -9.21 8.28 18.30
CA SER A 321 -8.53 7.04 18.62
C SER A 321 -9.33 5.87 18.04
N TRP A 322 -8.79 5.28 16.98
CA TRP A 322 -9.29 4.05 16.33
C TRP A 322 -9.12 2.79 17.21
N GLU A 323 -8.70 2.95 18.47
CA GLU A 323 -8.61 1.86 19.45
C GLU A 323 -10.00 1.26 19.73
N GLN A 324 -11.07 2.06 19.65
CA GLN A 324 -12.44 1.59 19.89
C GLN A 324 -12.93 0.62 18.80
N ASP A 325 -12.68 0.91 17.52
CA ASP A 325 -13.09 0.04 16.41
C ASP A 325 -12.29 -1.27 16.35
N ILE A 326 -11.01 -1.23 16.71
CA ILE A 326 -10.19 -2.44 16.89
C ILE A 326 -10.74 -3.25 18.06
N THR A 327 -11.08 -2.58 19.17
CA THR A 327 -11.69 -3.23 20.33
C THR A 327 -13.06 -3.83 20.00
N GLU A 328 -13.85 -3.19 19.15
CA GLU A 328 -15.15 -3.71 18.70
C GLU A 328 -14.97 -4.98 17.84
N LEU A 329 -13.99 -4.98 16.93
CA LEU A 329 -13.58 -6.17 16.18
C LEU A 329 -13.10 -7.29 17.10
N GLU A 330 -12.23 -6.98 18.06
CA GLU A 330 -11.72 -7.95 19.03
C GLU A 330 -12.85 -8.52 19.89
N ASN A 331 -13.76 -7.68 20.37
CA ASN A 331 -14.95 -8.08 21.12
C ASN A 331 -15.88 -8.98 20.29
N TYR A 332 -16.06 -8.70 19.01
CA TYR A 332 -16.82 -9.56 18.10
C TYR A 332 -16.17 -10.95 18.01
N PHE A 333 -14.85 -11.02 17.77
CA PHE A 333 -14.12 -12.30 17.70
C PHE A 333 -13.93 -13.01 19.06
N GLU A 334 -14.20 -12.36 20.18
CA GLU A 334 -14.15 -12.95 21.53
C GLU A 334 -15.50 -13.50 21.99
N LYS A 335 -16.61 -12.90 21.57
CA LYS A 335 -17.97 -13.33 21.96
C LYS A 335 -18.48 -14.58 21.23
N ILE A 336 -17.71 -15.09 20.26
CA ILE A 336 -18.13 -16.22 19.41
C ILE A 336 -17.51 -17.51 19.93
N VAL A 337 -18.36 -18.42 20.41
CA VAL A 337 -17.96 -19.79 20.74
C VAL A 337 -17.91 -20.60 19.44
N LEU A 338 -16.71 -21.02 19.03
CA LEU A 338 -16.52 -21.90 17.87
C LEU A 338 -17.21 -23.24 18.12
N SER A 339 -18.20 -23.58 17.30
CA SER A 339 -18.82 -24.91 17.30
C SER A 339 -17.78 -25.95 16.88
N THR A 340 -17.59 -26.97 17.72
CA THR A 340 -16.73 -28.13 17.46
C THR A 340 -17.46 -29.25 16.72
N GLN A 341 -18.70 -29.04 16.30
CA GLN A 341 -19.49 -30.04 15.58
C GLN A 341 -19.20 -29.97 14.06
N PRO A 342 -18.84 -31.08 13.40
CA PRO A 342 -18.75 -31.11 11.95
C PRO A 342 -20.14 -30.85 11.34
N ILE A 343 -20.22 -29.84 10.47
CA ILE A 343 -21.41 -29.55 9.68
C ILE A 343 -21.50 -30.62 8.59
N TYR A 344 -22.36 -31.62 8.78
CA TYR A 344 -22.73 -32.54 7.72
C TYR A 344 -23.71 -31.86 6.77
N HIS A 345 -23.31 -31.64 5.52
CA HIS A 345 -24.28 -31.39 4.45
C HIS A 345 -25.03 -32.69 4.17
N THR A 346 -26.32 -32.76 4.48
CA THR A 346 -27.21 -33.83 4.01
C THR A 346 -27.46 -33.63 2.52
N SER A 347 -26.72 -34.34 1.68
CA SER A 347 -26.95 -34.41 0.24
C SER A 347 -28.08 -35.40 -0.08
N ASN A 348 -29.32 -35.00 0.14
CA ASN A 348 -30.51 -35.60 -0.47
C ASN A 348 -31.21 -34.53 -1.29
N GLU A 349 -30.57 -34.10 -2.40
CA GLU A 349 -31.18 -33.28 -3.46
C GLU A 349 -30.27 -33.22 -4.70
N LEU A 350 -29.73 -34.37 -5.12
CA LEU A 350 -29.01 -34.55 -6.39
C LEU A 350 -29.56 -35.74 -7.17
N GLN A 351 -30.86 -35.72 -7.49
CA GLN A 351 -31.43 -36.68 -8.46
C GLN A 351 -32.15 -36.08 -9.67
N ASP A 352 -32.44 -34.77 -9.74
CA ASP A 352 -33.35 -34.26 -10.79
C ASP A 352 -32.74 -33.38 -11.89
N LEU A 353 -31.44 -33.48 -12.19
CA LEU A 353 -30.87 -32.83 -13.39
C LEU A 353 -29.90 -33.73 -14.16
N LYS A 354 -30.33 -34.97 -14.44
CA LYS A 354 -29.87 -35.75 -15.60
C LYS A 354 -31.02 -35.87 -16.58
N ASN A 355 -31.28 -34.80 -17.33
CA ASN A 355 -31.88 -34.75 -18.65
C ASN A 355 -32.15 -33.26 -18.95
N TYR A 356 -31.19 -32.60 -19.58
CA TYR A 356 -31.33 -31.64 -20.69
C TYR A 356 -29.96 -31.07 -21.05
#